data_AF-A0AAU3STW1-F1
#
_entry.id   AF-A0AAU3STW1-F1
#
_cell.length_a   1.000
_cell.length_b   1.000
_cell.length_c   1.000
_cell.angle_alpha   90.00
_cell.angle_beta   90.00
_cell.angle_gamma   90.00
#
_symmetry.space_group_name_H-M   'P 1'
#
loop_
_entity.id
_entity.type
_entity.pdbx_description
1 polymer ?
#
loop_
_entity_poly.entity_id
_entity_poly.type
_entity_poly.pdbx_seq_one_letter_code
_entity_poly.pdbx_strand_id
1 'polypeptide(L)' 'MDQPDETPPTASYCPAPAAPAGRVDGPPYADCLECGKPTEYGVATPGVVLCPVCEWQDAQRTACSG' A
#
# COMPACT_ATOMS: atom_id res chain seq x y z
N MET A 1 11.37 -6.19 32.37
CA MET A 1 10.03 -5.98 32.94
C MET A 1 10.05 -4.63 33.64
N ASP A 2 9.93 -3.56 32.86
CA ASP A 2 9.33 -2.25 33.21
C ASP A 2 9.52 -1.38 31.95
N GLN A 3 8.51 -1.36 31.08
CA GLN A 3 8.42 -0.36 30.01
C GLN A 3 7.36 0.63 30.51
N PRO A 4 7.74 1.88 30.78
CA PRO A 4 6.80 2.86 31.31
C PRO A 4 5.68 3.08 30.30
N ASP A 5 4.47 3.02 30.83
CA ASP A 5 3.22 3.48 30.23
C ASP A 5 3.36 4.96 29.88
N GLU A 6 3.76 5.26 28.65
CA GLU A 6 3.58 6.59 28.06
C GLU A 6 2.61 6.44 26.90
N THR A 7 1.33 6.60 27.22
CA THR A 7 0.30 6.91 26.23
C THR A 7 0.73 8.20 25.51
N PRO A 8 1.09 8.16 24.21
CA PRO A 8 1.49 9.37 23.52
C PRO A 8 0.29 10.32 23.41
N PRO A 9 0.52 11.65 23.41
CA PRO A 9 -0.55 12.63 23.26
C PRO A 9 -1.38 12.27 22.03
N THR A 10 -2.71 12.28 22.19
CA THR A 10 -3.73 11.97 21.17
C THR A 10 -3.80 13.02 20.06
N ALA A 11 -2.65 13.41 19.52
CA ALA A 11 -2.49 14.13 18.28
C ALA A 11 -1.51 13.30 17.45
N SER A 12 -2.04 12.43 16.60
CA SER A 12 -1.25 11.69 15.63
C SER A 12 -0.37 12.66 14.83
N TYR A 13 0.87 12.24 14.60
CA TYR A 13 1.85 12.96 13.80
C TYR A 13 1.27 13.26 12.40
N CYS A 14 0.95 14.53 12.17
CA CYS A 14 0.06 15.04 11.12
C CYS A 14 -1.35 14.43 11.10
N PRO A 15 -2.41 15.27 10.96
CA PRO A 15 -3.73 14.74 10.67
C PRO A 15 -3.69 13.99 9.33
N ALA A 16 -4.26 12.79 9.30
CA ALA A 16 -4.39 12.04 8.06
C ALA A 16 -5.19 12.88 7.05
N PRO A 17 -4.76 12.92 5.77
CA PRO A 17 -5.54 13.56 4.74
C PRO A 17 -6.91 12.89 4.62
N ALA A 18 -7.90 13.64 4.13
CA ALA A 18 -9.23 13.08 3.87
C ALA A 18 -9.11 11.82 3.00
N ALA A 19 -9.89 10.79 3.33
CA ALA A 19 -9.90 9.57 2.55
C ALA A 19 -10.22 9.90 1.08
N PRO A 20 -9.51 9.27 0.12
CA PRO A 20 -9.81 9.48 -1.29
C PRO A 20 -11.27 9.10 -1.58
N ALA A 21 -11.88 9.78 -2.56
CA ALA A 21 -13.17 9.37 -3.09
C ALA A 21 -13.09 7.88 -3.46
N GLY A 22 -14.14 7.13 -3.12
CA GLY A 22 -14.18 5.67 -3.24
C GLY A 22 -13.74 5.18 -4.62
N ARG A 23 -13.34 3.90 -4.70
CA ARG A 23 -12.87 3.28 -5.93
C ARG A 23 -13.85 3.59 -7.07
N VAL A 24 -13.34 4.27 -8.10
CA VAL A 24 -14.06 4.47 -9.35
C VAL A 24 -14.14 3.12 -10.07
N ASP A 25 -15.33 2.79 -10.56
CA ASP A 25 -15.50 1.64 -11.45
C ASP A 25 -14.71 1.91 -12.74
N GLY A 26 -13.62 1.18 -12.93
CA GLY A 26 -12.76 1.24 -14.10
C GLY A 26 -12.85 -0.03 -14.94
N PRO A 27 -12.12 -0.10 -16.07
CA PRO A 27 -11.86 -1.36 -16.78
C PRO A 27 -11.43 -2.45 -15.79
N PRO A 28 -11.58 -3.75 -16.09
CA PRO A 28 -11.16 -4.81 -15.18
C PRO A 28 -9.70 -4.55 -14.75
N TYR A 29 -9.53 -4.22 -13.47
CA TYR A 29 -8.21 -4.05 -12.87
C TYR A 29 -7.55 -5.41 -12.77
N ALA A 30 -6.24 -5.46 -12.96
CA ALA A 30 -5.50 -6.70 -12.74
C ALA A 30 -5.47 -7.03 -11.24
N ASP A 31 -5.47 -8.31 -10.90
CA ASP A 31 -5.25 -8.74 -9.52
C ASP A 31 -3.75 -8.77 -9.21
N CYS A 32 -3.37 -8.20 -8.07
CA CYS A 32 -1.98 -8.24 -7.60
C CYS A 32 -1.58 -9.67 -7.24
N LEU A 33 -0.46 -10.15 -7.79
CA LEU A 33 0.01 -11.53 -7.58
C LEU A 33 0.40 -11.85 -6.13
N GLU A 34 0.81 -10.84 -5.35
CA GLU A 34 1.25 -11.02 -3.97
C GLU A 34 0.10 -11.02 -2.95
N CYS A 35 -0.94 -10.20 -3.18
CA CYS A 35 -1.99 -9.98 -2.18
C CYS A 35 -3.43 -10.20 -2.68
N GLY A 36 -3.61 -10.48 -3.97
CA GLY A 36 -4.92 -10.73 -4.59
C GLY A 36 -5.87 -9.53 -4.63
N LYS A 37 -5.40 -8.32 -4.28
CA LYS A 37 -6.18 -7.09 -4.37
C LYS A 37 -6.05 -6.50 -5.78
N PRO A 38 -7.10 -5.86 -6.32
CA PRO A 38 -7.02 -5.20 -7.62
C PRO A 38 -6.00 -4.04 -7.58
N THR A 39 -5.19 -3.96 -8.63
CA THR A 39 -4.22 -2.89 -8.87
C THR A 39 -4.91 -1.62 -9.35
N GLU A 40 -4.14 -0.55 -9.59
CA GLU A 40 -4.63 0.64 -10.29
C GLU A 40 -4.53 0.52 -11.82
N TYR A 41 -3.91 -0.55 -12.31
CA TYR A 41 -3.66 -0.80 -13.72
C TYR A 41 -4.72 -1.75 -14.29
N GLY A 42 -5.17 -1.48 -15.51
CA GLY A 42 -6.09 -2.39 -16.20
C GLY A 42 -5.39 -3.69 -16.60
N VAL A 43 -6.15 -4.78 -16.74
CA VAL A 43 -5.64 -6.09 -17.24
C VAL A 43 -4.95 -6.01 -18.61
N ALA A 44 -5.20 -4.96 -19.38
CA ALA A 44 -4.58 -4.71 -20.68
C ALA A 44 -3.21 -4.01 -20.57
N THR A 45 -2.75 -3.62 -19.38
CA THR A 45 -1.45 -2.99 -19.15
C THR A 45 -0.37 -4.06 -19.00
N PRO A 46 0.49 -4.29 -20.01
CA PRO A 46 1.51 -5.33 -19.94
C PRO A 46 2.64 -4.95 -18.96
N GLY A 47 3.19 -5.96 -18.28
CA GLY A 47 4.40 -5.80 -17.47
C GLY A 47 4.18 -5.25 -16.05
N VAL A 48 2.96 -4.86 -15.67
CA VAL A 48 2.66 -4.41 -14.30
C VAL A 48 1.74 -5.40 -13.61
N VAL A 49 2.28 -6.14 -12.64
CA VAL A 49 1.60 -7.28 -11.98
C VAL A 49 1.44 -7.12 -10.46
N LEU A 50 2.02 -6.06 -9.88
CA LEU A 50 1.93 -5.74 -8.46
C LEU A 50 1.08 -4.48 -8.26
N CYS A 51 0.40 -4.41 -7.11
CA CYS A 51 -0.19 -3.14 -6.67
C CYS A 51 0.90 -2.20 -6.16
N PRO A 52 0.67 -0.87 -6.13
CA PRO A 52 1.69 0.12 -5.76
C PRO A 52 2.35 -0.14 -4.39
N VAL A 53 1.61 -0.71 -3.44
CA VAL A 53 2.13 -1.07 -2.12
C VAL A 53 3.11 -2.24 -2.20
N CYS A 54 2.74 -3.30 -2.92
CA CYS A 54 3.59 -4.48 -3.07
C CYS A 54 4.84 -4.18 -3.88
N GLU A 55 4.74 -3.33 -4.91
CA GLU A 55 5.89 -2.87 -5.69
C GLU A 55 6.92 -2.13 -4.82
N TRP A 56 6.46 -1.21 -3.97
CA TRP A 56 7.35 -0.51 -3.04
C TRP A 56 7.99 -1.45 -2.00
N GLN A 57 7.24 -2.41 -1.48
CA GLN A 57 7.77 -3.41 -0.55
C GLN A 57 8.86 -4.27 -1.21
N ASP A 58 8.65 -4.70 -2.45
CA ASP A 58 9.61 -5.52 -3.19
C ASP A 58 10.90 -4.74 -3.51
N ALA A 59 10.76 -3.48 -3.92
CA ALA A 59 11.89 -2.58 -4.15
C ALA A 59 12.74 -2.39 -2.88
N GLN A 60 12.10 -2.17 -1.72
CA GLN A 60 12.83 -2.06 -0.45
C GLN A 60 13.53 -3.35 -0.06
N ARG A 61 12.86 -4.50 -0.23
CA ARG A 61 13.48 -5.80 0.07
C ARG A 61 14.73 -5.99 -0.76
N THR A 62 14.64 -5.78 -2.07
CA THR A 62 15.76 -5.89 -3.00
C THR A 62 16.89 -4.92 -2.65
N ALA A 63 16.56 -3.70 -2.23
CA ALA A 63 17.55 -2.71 -1.81
C ALA A 63 18.31 -3.10 -0.52
N CYS A 64 17.73 -3.95 0.34
CA CYS A 64 18.28 -4.29 1.65
C CYS A 64 18.64 -5.78 1.83
N SER A 65 18.54 -6.60 0.79
CA SER A 65 18.82 -8.04 0.83
C SER A 65 20.23 -8.42 0.33
N GLY A 66 21.19 -7.49 0.44
CA GLY A 66 22.60 -7.68 0.05
C GLY A 66 23.39 -8.50 1.06
#